data_AF-A0A2N6CPM7-F1
#
_entry.id   AF-A0A2N6CPM7-F1
#
_cell.length_a   1.000
_cell.length_b   1.000
_cell.length_c   1.000
_cell.angle_alpha   90.00
_cell.angle_beta   90.00
_cell.angle_gamma   90.00
#
_symmetry.space_group_name_H-M   'P 1'
#
loop_
_entity.id
_entity.type
_entity.pdbx_description
1 polymer ?
#
loop_
_entity_poly.entity_id
_entity_poly.type
_entity_poly.pdbx_seq_one_letter_code
_entity_poly.pdbx_strand_id
1 'polypeptide(L)'
;MCNGQVRDMADVLRPIVSALEAQKIPYNRSAPQEWRDCSGNFLRLSSAVAAACPDAESELTAPAGVRPYVRGGNNVVQFNVPYRSSRAVARWYADRGRLTPIYYDDAPGIADIPQDLLDHRNLIRPGAVVWFSRGRPVSTLGLEQLFAAPSTPNNINHMATVTEVTRDPNGNVIQYKMYHGHGKEEKGTPASVTTKQYFEFPASMSRSGPYPPLGYWSQRIVAVGTLLPPVTSAPVP
;
A
#
# COMPACT_ATOMS: atom_id res chain seq x y z
N MET A 1 9.55 0.62 16.53
CA MET A 1 10.32 1.78 17.01
C MET A 1 11.22 2.25 15.88
N CYS A 2 11.55 3.54 15.81
CA CYS A 2 12.51 4.07 14.84
C CYS A 2 13.58 4.83 15.62
N ASN A 3 14.82 4.31 15.64
CA ASN A 3 15.93 4.82 16.47
C ASN A 3 15.57 4.83 17.95
N GLY A 4 15.09 3.70 18.48
CA GLY A 4 14.65 3.55 19.87
C GLY A 4 13.45 4.42 20.31
N GLN A 5 12.81 5.16 19.40
CA GLN A 5 11.68 6.04 19.72
C GLN A 5 10.37 5.58 19.07
N VAL A 6 9.26 5.80 19.78
CA VAL A 6 7.93 5.77 19.17
C VAL A 6 7.79 7.05 18.35
N ARG A 7 7.77 6.92 17.02
CA ARG A 7 7.57 8.05 16.11
C ARG A 7 6.22 7.91 15.42
N ASP A 8 5.57 9.05 15.18
CA ASP A 8 4.47 9.08 14.23
C ASP A 8 5.01 8.69 12.85
N MET A 9 4.41 7.66 12.26
CA MET A 9 4.78 7.21 10.92
C MET A 9 4.58 8.30 9.87
N ALA A 10 3.66 9.25 10.09
CA ALA A 10 3.52 10.40 9.21
C ALA A 10 4.82 11.23 9.13
N ASP A 11 5.48 11.46 10.26
CA ASP A 11 6.71 12.25 10.33
C ASP A 11 7.92 11.50 9.76
N VAL A 12 7.95 10.17 9.89
CA VAL A 12 8.96 9.33 9.24
C VAL A 12 8.76 9.34 7.72
N LEU A 13 7.51 9.18 7.25
CA LEU A 13 7.22 8.99 5.83
C LEU A 13 7.28 10.29 5.02
N ARG A 14 6.86 11.42 5.59
CA ARG A 14 6.80 12.70 4.87
C ARG A 14 8.11 13.04 4.12
N PRO A 15 9.30 13.10 4.78
CA PRO A 15 10.54 13.41 4.06
C PRO A 15 10.96 12.31 3.08
N ILE A 16 10.70 11.04 3.40
CA ILE A 16 11.04 9.89 2.55
C ILE A 16 10.23 9.92 1.25
N VAL A 17 8.91 10.10 1.36
CA VAL A 17 8.00 10.18 0.21
C VAL A 17 8.33 11.39 -0.65
N SER A 18 8.57 12.57 -0.06
CA SER A 18 9.00 13.74 -0.82
C SER A 18 10.30 13.48 -1.61
N ALA A 19 11.29 12.81 -1.00
CA ALA A 19 12.53 12.45 -1.67
C ALA A 19 12.33 11.41 -2.80
N LEU A 20 11.38 10.48 -2.65
CA LEU A 20 11.05 9.51 -3.70
C LEU A 20 10.27 10.15 -4.85
N GLU A 21 9.34 11.06 -4.58
CA GLU A 21 8.64 11.82 -5.62
C GLU A 21 9.60 12.71 -6.43
N ALA A 22 10.59 13.32 -5.76
CA ALA A 22 11.61 14.14 -6.42
C ALA A 22 12.44 13.36 -7.45
N GLN A 23 12.58 12.03 -7.28
CA GLN A 23 13.27 11.17 -8.24
C GLN A 23 12.49 10.96 -9.55
N LYS A 24 11.18 11.26 -9.57
CA LYS A 24 10.31 11.11 -10.74
C LYS A 24 10.42 9.73 -11.40
N ILE A 25 10.37 8.67 -10.57
CA ILE A 25 10.54 7.27 -10.96
C ILE A 25 9.41 6.86 -11.92
N PRO A 26 9.65 6.66 -13.22
CA PRO A 26 8.59 6.37 -14.17
C PRO A 26 8.12 4.93 -14.00
N TYR A 27 6.81 4.71 -13.98
CA TYR A 27 6.23 3.38 -13.89
C TYR A 27 6.70 2.47 -15.04
N ASN A 28 7.22 1.28 -14.70
CA ASN A 28 7.70 0.30 -15.67
C ASN A 28 7.64 -1.11 -15.07
N ARG A 29 6.97 -2.04 -15.77
CA ARG A 29 6.89 -3.46 -15.38
C ARG A 29 7.87 -4.34 -16.17
N SER A 30 8.34 -3.88 -17.32
CA SER A 30 9.28 -4.58 -18.21
C SER A 30 10.72 -4.61 -17.68
N ALA A 31 11.06 -3.75 -16.71
CA ALA A 31 12.36 -3.72 -16.02
C ALA A 31 12.21 -4.06 -14.52
N PRO A 32 11.81 -5.31 -14.18
CA PRO A 32 11.48 -5.68 -12.80
C PRO A 32 12.65 -5.54 -11.82
N GLN A 33 13.89 -5.58 -12.30
CA GLN A 33 15.14 -5.38 -11.55
C GLN A 33 15.39 -3.93 -11.11
N GLU A 34 14.70 -2.96 -11.72
CA GLU A 34 14.80 -1.54 -11.34
C GLU A 34 13.77 -1.13 -10.28
N TRP A 35 12.84 -2.01 -9.91
CA TRP A 35 11.82 -1.76 -8.89
C TRP A 35 10.99 -0.50 -9.17
N ARG A 36 10.43 -0.41 -10.38
CA ARG A 36 9.65 0.75 -10.88
C ARG A 36 8.16 0.50 -10.99
N ASP A 37 7.72 -0.72 -10.70
CA ASP A 37 6.30 -1.10 -10.64
C ASP A 37 5.69 -0.79 -9.26
N CYS A 38 4.45 -1.19 -9.02
CA CYS A 38 3.74 -0.85 -7.78
C CYS A 38 4.47 -1.38 -6.54
N SER A 39 4.81 -2.68 -6.54
CA SER A 39 5.59 -3.32 -5.48
C SER A 39 7.04 -2.86 -5.44
N GLY A 40 7.65 -2.53 -6.59
CA GLY A 40 8.98 -1.92 -6.65
C GLY A 40 9.08 -0.59 -5.94
N ASN A 41 8.16 0.34 -6.22
CA ASN A 41 8.14 1.63 -5.52
C ASN A 41 7.86 1.46 -4.01
N PHE A 42 7.00 0.51 -3.64
CA PHE A 42 6.83 0.13 -2.24
C PHE A 42 8.13 -0.38 -1.60
N LEU A 43 8.88 -1.26 -2.28
CA LEU A 43 10.14 -1.80 -1.76
C LEU A 43 11.25 -0.74 -1.70
N ARG A 44 11.25 0.24 -2.62
CA ARG A 44 12.11 1.44 -2.52
C ARG A 44 11.77 2.28 -1.28
N LEU A 45 10.48 2.48 -1.00
CA LEU A 45 10.02 3.14 0.23
C LEU A 45 10.42 2.34 1.47
N SER A 46 10.19 1.03 1.48
CA SER A 46 10.59 0.13 2.56
C SER A 46 12.09 0.22 2.84
N SER A 47 12.93 0.23 1.81
CA SER A 47 14.39 0.38 1.96
C SER A 47 14.79 1.74 2.52
N ALA A 48 14.12 2.82 2.09
CA ALA A 48 14.37 4.15 2.64
C ALA A 48 13.94 4.27 4.10
N VAL A 49 12.84 3.60 4.49
CA VAL A 49 12.43 3.51 5.91
C VAL A 49 13.43 2.68 6.71
N ALA A 50 13.96 1.58 6.17
CA ALA A 50 15.01 0.80 6.83
C ALA A 50 16.27 1.64 7.07
N ALA A 51 16.66 2.48 6.10
CA ALA A 51 17.78 3.40 6.27
C ALA A 51 17.53 4.48 7.34
N ALA A 52 16.29 4.97 7.46
CA ALA A 52 15.91 5.97 8.46
C ALA A 52 15.66 5.38 9.86
N CYS A 53 15.33 4.10 9.93
CA CYS A 53 14.96 3.35 11.13
C CYS A 53 15.69 2.00 11.18
N PRO A 54 17.02 1.95 11.38
CA PRO A 54 17.79 0.71 11.31
C PRO A 54 17.32 -0.37 12.28
N ASP A 55 16.87 0.01 13.49
CA ASP A 55 16.32 -0.91 14.49
C ASP A 55 15.05 -1.67 14.02
N ALA A 56 14.41 -1.19 12.96
CA ALA A 56 13.19 -1.77 12.39
C ALA A 56 13.43 -2.46 11.04
N GLU A 57 14.68 -2.59 10.60
CA GLU A 57 15.01 -3.20 9.30
C GLU A 57 14.49 -4.64 9.18
N SER A 58 14.60 -5.45 10.25
CA SER A 58 14.07 -6.83 10.28
C SER A 58 12.54 -6.90 10.12
N GLU A 59 11.85 -5.80 10.38
CA GLU A 59 10.39 -5.67 10.30
C GLU A 59 9.91 -5.15 8.95
N LEU A 60 10.82 -4.94 8.00
CA LEU A 60 10.54 -4.35 6.69
C LEU A 60 10.77 -5.38 5.57
N THR A 61 10.07 -5.15 4.46
CA THR A 61 10.10 -6.04 3.29
C THR A 61 11.35 -5.92 2.41
N ALA A 62 12.09 -4.82 2.56
CA ALA A 62 13.34 -4.57 1.86
C ALA A 62 14.39 -4.02 2.83
N PRO A 63 15.65 -4.49 2.73
CA PRO A 63 16.75 -3.97 3.54
C PRO A 63 17.10 -2.53 3.15
N ALA A 64 17.88 -1.86 3.98
CA ALA A 64 18.44 -0.55 3.68
C ALA A 64 19.43 -0.61 2.50
N GLY A 65 19.63 0.52 1.81
CA GLY A 65 20.71 0.67 0.82
C GLY A 65 20.28 0.67 -0.66
N VAL A 66 18.98 0.76 -0.97
CA VAL A 66 18.56 1.02 -2.35
C VAL A 66 18.99 2.43 -2.75
N ARG A 67 19.76 2.52 -3.83
CA ARG A 67 20.23 3.81 -4.36
C ARG A 67 19.08 4.63 -4.96
N PRO A 68 19.15 5.97 -4.89
CA PRO A 68 18.22 6.84 -5.59
C PRO A 68 18.14 6.49 -7.08
N TYR A 69 16.94 6.54 -7.64
CA TYR A 69 16.73 6.37 -9.06
C TYR A 69 17.34 7.55 -9.83
N VAL A 70 18.07 7.24 -10.90
CA VAL A 70 18.66 8.21 -11.82
C VAL A 70 18.14 7.95 -13.23
N ARG A 71 17.47 8.93 -13.83
CA ARG A 71 16.94 8.80 -15.21
C ARG A 71 18.09 8.55 -16.19
N GLY A 72 17.97 7.47 -16.98
CA GLY A 72 19.00 7.05 -17.95
C GLY A 72 20.23 6.40 -17.33
N GLY A 73 20.27 6.24 -16.00
CA GLY A 73 21.35 5.56 -15.29
C GLY A 73 21.09 4.06 -15.10
N ASN A 74 22.07 3.36 -14.52
CA ASN A 74 21.91 1.98 -14.07
C ASN A 74 21.14 1.95 -12.73
N ASN A 75 19.87 1.56 -12.78
CA ASN A 75 18.97 1.51 -11.63
C ASN A 75 18.76 0.09 -11.09
N VAL A 76 19.59 -0.87 -11.50
CA VAL A 76 19.49 -2.26 -11.05
C VAL A 76 19.70 -2.34 -9.55
N VAL A 77 18.69 -2.84 -8.84
CA VAL A 77 18.74 -3.05 -7.41
C VAL A 77 19.51 -4.34 -7.11
N GLN A 78 20.47 -4.28 -6.21
CA GLN A 78 21.39 -5.38 -5.88
C GLN A 78 20.85 -6.34 -4.81
N PHE A 79 19.56 -6.23 -4.47
CA PHE A 79 18.91 -7.06 -3.45
C PHE A 79 18.03 -8.12 -4.09
N ASN A 80 18.21 -9.36 -3.67
CA ASN A 80 17.28 -10.44 -3.99
C ASN A 80 16.19 -10.51 -2.91
N VAL A 81 15.11 -9.75 -3.09
CA VAL A 81 13.93 -9.86 -2.22
C VAL A 81 12.96 -10.88 -2.82
N PRO A 82 12.58 -11.95 -2.10
CA PRO A 82 11.70 -12.99 -2.66
C PRO A 82 10.28 -12.49 -2.97
N TYR A 83 9.87 -11.35 -2.40
CA TYR A 83 8.51 -10.81 -2.50
C TYR A 83 8.42 -9.64 -3.49
N ARG A 84 8.55 -9.90 -4.80
CA ARG A 84 8.62 -8.85 -5.83
C ARG A 84 7.29 -8.36 -6.42
N SER A 85 6.21 -9.11 -6.26
CA SER A 85 4.88 -8.71 -6.75
C SER A 85 4.00 -8.19 -5.61
N SER A 86 2.99 -7.37 -5.90
CA SER A 86 2.04 -6.89 -4.87
C SER A 86 1.41 -8.04 -4.07
N ARG A 87 1.13 -9.17 -4.74
CA ARG A 87 0.63 -10.41 -4.13
C ARG A 87 1.65 -11.07 -3.21
N ALA A 88 2.90 -11.18 -3.66
CA ALA A 88 3.96 -11.75 -2.85
C ALA A 88 4.25 -10.87 -1.63
N VAL A 89 4.22 -9.54 -1.78
CA VAL A 89 4.31 -8.64 -0.63
C VAL A 89 3.13 -8.86 0.32
N ALA A 90 1.89 -8.95 -0.16
CA ALA A 90 0.75 -9.27 0.70
C ALA A 90 0.92 -10.62 1.43
N ARG A 91 1.45 -11.64 0.75
CA ARG A 91 1.76 -12.94 1.34
C ARG A 91 2.78 -12.82 2.48
N TRP A 92 3.85 -12.03 2.29
CA TRP A 92 4.83 -11.76 3.35
C TRP A 92 4.20 -11.16 4.60
N TYR A 93 3.22 -10.26 4.44
CA TYR A 93 2.47 -9.69 5.55
C TYR A 93 1.56 -10.73 6.21
N ALA A 94 0.90 -11.58 5.42
CA ALA A 94 0.03 -12.64 5.93
C ALA A 94 0.82 -13.69 6.75
N ASP A 95 1.96 -14.14 6.22
CA ASP A 95 2.85 -15.11 6.89
C ASP A 95 3.41 -14.57 8.23
N ARG A 96 3.29 -13.26 8.47
CA ARG A 96 3.69 -12.57 9.71
C ARG A 96 2.52 -12.14 10.59
N GLY A 97 1.28 -12.50 10.24
CA GLY A 97 0.09 -12.08 10.97
C GLY A 97 -0.16 -10.56 10.91
N ARG A 98 0.35 -9.88 9.88
CA ARG A 98 0.28 -8.41 9.69
C ARG A 98 -0.64 -7.99 8.55
N LEU A 99 -1.37 -8.93 7.95
CA LEU A 99 -2.36 -8.68 6.90
C LEU A 99 -3.77 -8.85 7.48
N THR A 100 -4.58 -7.80 7.38
CA THR A 100 -6.02 -7.84 7.67
C THR A 100 -6.78 -7.86 6.35
N PRO A 101 -7.41 -8.97 5.95
CA PRO A 101 -8.23 -9.02 4.74
C PRO A 101 -9.52 -8.22 4.92
N ILE A 102 -10.08 -7.74 3.81
CA ILE A 102 -11.41 -7.12 3.75
C ILE A 102 -12.26 -7.95 2.79
N TYR A 103 -13.24 -8.66 3.32
CA TYR A 103 -14.18 -9.46 2.53
C TYR A 103 -15.45 -8.67 2.19
N TYR A 104 -16.11 -9.05 1.11
CA TYR A 104 -17.29 -8.38 0.54
C TYR A 104 -18.48 -9.33 0.47
N ASP A 105 -18.66 -10.11 1.54
CA ASP A 105 -19.73 -11.12 1.65
C ASP A 105 -21.13 -10.48 1.59
N ASP A 106 -21.27 -9.30 2.18
CA ASP A 106 -22.50 -8.50 2.34
C ASP A 106 -22.63 -7.32 1.35
N ALA A 107 -21.63 -7.12 0.48
CA ALA A 107 -21.52 -5.94 -0.39
C ALA A 107 -21.26 -6.34 -1.86
N PRO A 108 -22.29 -6.77 -2.63
CA PRO A 108 -22.12 -7.26 -3.99
C PRO A 108 -21.78 -6.16 -5.01
N GLY A 109 -22.21 -4.93 -4.78
CA GLY A 109 -21.98 -3.79 -5.64
C GLY A 109 -20.54 -3.28 -5.62
N ILE A 110 -20.22 -2.38 -6.55
CA ILE A 110 -18.92 -1.69 -6.56
C ILE A 110 -18.88 -0.51 -5.59
N ALA A 111 -20.01 0.15 -5.34
CA ALA A 111 -20.14 1.25 -4.39
C ALA A 111 -20.56 0.80 -2.98
N ASP A 112 -20.89 -0.48 -2.81
CA ASP A 112 -21.35 -1.03 -1.53
C ASP A 112 -20.20 -1.05 -0.52
N ILE A 113 -20.52 -0.74 0.73
CA ILE A 113 -19.57 -0.75 1.85
C ILE A 113 -19.76 -2.07 2.61
N PRO A 114 -18.80 -3.00 2.61
CA PRO A 114 -18.90 -4.22 3.41
C PRO A 114 -18.67 -3.92 4.89
N GLN A 115 -19.26 -4.73 5.76
CA GLN A 115 -19.05 -4.62 7.21
C GLN A 115 -17.56 -4.72 7.59
N ASP A 116 -16.79 -5.62 6.95
CA ASP A 116 -15.34 -5.74 7.18
C ASP A 116 -14.60 -4.41 6.96
N LEU A 117 -15.01 -3.61 5.96
CA LEU A 117 -14.38 -2.31 5.71
C LEU A 117 -14.77 -1.29 6.79
N LEU A 118 -16.01 -1.32 7.26
CA LEU A 118 -16.45 -0.46 8.37
C LEU A 118 -15.65 -0.74 9.65
N ASP A 119 -15.45 -2.02 9.97
CA ASP A 119 -14.77 -2.46 11.18
C ASP A 119 -13.27 -2.15 11.14
N HIS A 120 -12.66 -2.21 9.95
CA HIS A 120 -11.21 -2.10 9.80
C HIS A 120 -10.72 -0.78 9.16
N ARG A 121 -11.60 0.14 8.73
CA ARG A 121 -11.17 1.40 8.08
C ARG A 121 -10.21 2.24 8.94
N ASN A 122 -10.25 2.10 10.25
CA ASN A 122 -9.36 2.84 11.15
C ASN A 122 -7.94 2.24 11.25
N LEU A 123 -7.70 1.05 10.70
CA LEU A 123 -6.35 0.52 10.46
C LEU A 123 -5.61 1.30 9.36
N ILE A 124 -6.35 2.02 8.50
CA ILE A 124 -5.80 2.92 7.49
C ILE A 124 -5.29 4.16 8.22
N ARG A 125 -3.96 4.29 8.25
CA ARG A 125 -3.23 5.39 8.89
C ARG A 125 -1.92 5.60 8.16
N PRO A 126 -1.20 6.72 8.34
CA PRO A 126 0.14 6.89 7.77
C PRO A 126 1.02 5.67 8.07
N GLY A 127 1.62 5.08 7.03
CA GLY A 127 2.39 3.84 7.10
C GLY A 127 1.56 2.56 7.01
N ALA A 128 0.24 2.62 6.87
CA ALA A 128 -0.53 1.46 6.45
C ALA A 128 -0.19 1.11 4.99
N VAL A 129 -0.15 -0.18 4.69
CA VAL A 129 -0.07 -0.70 3.32
C VAL A 129 -1.44 -1.21 2.94
N VAL A 130 -1.93 -0.79 1.78
CA VAL A 130 -3.25 -1.18 1.29
C VAL A 130 -3.11 -1.92 -0.03
N TRP A 131 -3.91 -2.96 -0.21
CA TRP A 131 -3.96 -3.75 -1.43
C TRP A 131 -5.33 -3.65 -2.08
N PHE A 132 -5.34 -3.68 -3.41
CA PHE A 132 -6.56 -3.53 -4.18
C PHE A 132 -6.78 -4.68 -5.16
N SER A 133 -8.05 -5.03 -5.38
CA SER A 133 -8.49 -5.98 -6.40
C SER A 133 -9.63 -5.39 -7.24
N ARG A 134 -9.71 -5.80 -8.51
CA ARG A 134 -10.91 -5.59 -9.33
C ARG A 134 -12.04 -6.57 -8.96
N GLY A 135 -11.68 -7.70 -8.37
CA GLY A 135 -12.63 -8.70 -7.92
C GLY A 135 -13.32 -8.29 -6.63
N ARG A 136 -14.07 -9.25 -6.09
CA ARG A 136 -14.83 -9.16 -4.85
C ARG A 136 -14.47 -10.37 -3.99
N PRO A 137 -13.45 -10.28 -3.13
CA PRO A 137 -13.07 -11.40 -2.29
C PRO A 137 -14.18 -11.72 -1.29
N VAL A 138 -14.41 -13.01 -1.08
CA VAL A 138 -15.43 -13.52 -0.13
C VAL A 138 -14.74 -14.42 0.90
N SER A 139 -15.20 -14.38 2.15
CA SER A 139 -14.49 -15.03 3.27
C SER A 139 -14.39 -16.55 3.11
N THR A 140 -15.38 -17.18 2.50
CA THR A 140 -15.43 -18.63 2.23
C THR A 140 -14.29 -19.14 1.36
N LEU A 141 -13.65 -18.28 0.56
CA LEU A 141 -12.49 -18.63 -0.28
C LEU A 141 -11.15 -18.34 0.42
N GLY A 142 -11.16 -17.78 1.63
CA GLY A 142 -9.97 -17.51 2.43
C GLY A 142 -8.99 -16.52 1.80
N LEU A 143 -7.73 -16.52 2.27
CA LEU A 143 -6.70 -15.59 1.81
C LEU A 143 -6.10 -15.95 0.45
N GLU A 144 -6.09 -17.23 0.08
CA GLU A 144 -5.38 -17.70 -1.13
C GLU A 144 -5.92 -17.08 -2.43
N GLN A 145 -7.22 -16.73 -2.47
CA GLN A 145 -7.79 -16.00 -3.60
C GLN A 145 -7.08 -14.65 -3.86
N LEU A 146 -6.58 -13.99 -2.82
CA LEU A 146 -5.89 -12.70 -2.93
C LEU A 146 -4.49 -12.87 -3.54
N PHE A 147 -3.85 -14.02 -3.29
CA PHE A 147 -2.50 -14.33 -3.75
C PHE A 147 -2.46 -15.05 -5.10
N ALA A 148 -3.62 -15.45 -5.62
CA ALA A 148 -3.78 -16.16 -6.87
C ALA A 148 -3.19 -15.40 -8.09
N ALA A 149 -3.02 -16.12 -9.20
CA ALA A 149 -2.47 -15.57 -10.42
C ALA A 149 -3.28 -14.34 -10.92
N PRO A 150 -2.67 -13.41 -11.67
CA PRO A 150 -3.36 -12.21 -12.18
C PRO A 150 -4.61 -12.47 -13.04
N SER A 151 -4.76 -13.68 -13.58
CA SER A 151 -5.94 -14.12 -14.34
C SER A 151 -7.08 -14.63 -13.47
N THR A 152 -6.84 -14.88 -12.18
CA THR A 152 -7.85 -15.39 -11.25
C THR A 152 -8.72 -14.24 -10.72
N PRO A 153 -10.05 -14.42 -10.60
CA PRO A 153 -10.89 -13.48 -9.88
C PRO A 153 -10.36 -13.19 -8.47
N ASN A 154 -10.62 -11.98 -7.96
CA ASN A 154 -10.30 -11.56 -6.58
C ASN A 154 -8.82 -11.40 -6.25
N ASN A 155 -7.91 -11.71 -7.18
CA ASN A 155 -6.49 -11.55 -6.98
C ASN A 155 -6.13 -10.08 -6.68
N ILE A 156 -5.07 -9.85 -5.91
CA ILE A 156 -4.52 -8.51 -5.71
C ILE A 156 -3.90 -8.02 -7.02
N ASN A 157 -4.37 -6.88 -7.51
CA ASN A 157 -3.88 -6.23 -8.74
C ASN A 157 -2.97 -5.03 -8.44
N HIS A 158 -3.13 -4.40 -7.28
CA HIS A 158 -2.45 -3.13 -6.96
C HIS A 158 -2.13 -3.01 -5.47
N MET A 159 -1.19 -2.12 -5.13
CA MET A 159 -0.87 -1.79 -3.75
C MET A 159 -0.37 -0.35 -3.60
N ALA A 160 -0.46 0.20 -2.39
CA ALA A 160 0.05 1.52 -2.06
C ALA A 160 0.40 1.65 -0.58
N THR A 161 1.18 2.68 -0.23
CA THR A 161 1.45 3.07 1.17
C THR A 161 0.67 4.33 1.49
N VAL A 162 -0.11 4.30 2.56
CA VAL A 162 -0.88 5.45 3.07
C VAL A 162 0.09 6.48 3.65
N THR A 163 -0.05 7.74 3.25
CA THR A 163 0.82 8.84 3.68
C THR A 163 0.09 9.84 4.58
N GLU A 164 -1.22 9.96 4.44
CA GLU A 164 -2.05 10.91 5.18
C GLU A 164 -3.48 10.38 5.24
N VAL A 165 -4.22 10.71 6.31
CA VAL A 165 -5.63 10.34 6.47
C VAL A 165 -6.46 11.55 6.94
N THR A 166 -7.68 11.65 6.44
CA THR A 166 -8.69 12.58 6.95
C THR A 166 -9.71 11.76 7.75
N ARG A 167 -10.07 12.25 8.94
CA ARG A 167 -11.04 11.60 9.83
C ARG A 167 -12.29 12.46 10.02
N ASP A 168 -13.42 11.81 10.24
CA ASP A 168 -14.65 12.46 10.71
C ASP A 168 -14.55 12.81 12.22
N PRO A 169 -15.52 13.55 12.80
CA PRO A 169 -15.53 13.88 14.23
C PRO A 169 -15.57 12.67 15.17
N ASN A 170 -15.99 11.50 14.68
CA ASN A 170 -16.01 10.24 15.45
C ASN A 170 -14.67 9.48 15.34
N GLY A 171 -13.67 10.08 14.67
CA GLY A 171 -12.36 9.49 14.47
C GLY A 171 -12.29 8.48 13.33
N ASN A 172 -13.33 8.33 12.51
CA ASN A 172 -13.35 7.38 11.41
C ASN A 172 -12.64 7.91 10.18
N VAL A 173 -11.86 7.07 9.50
CA VAL A 173 -11.23 7.42 8.22
C VAL A 173 -12.29 7.63 7.14
N ILE A 174 -12.33 8.85 6.58
CA ILE A 174 -13.22 9.23 5.48
C ILE A 174 -12.48 9.52 4.18
N GLN A 175 -11.17 9.74 4.26
CA GLN A 175 -10.30 9.90 3.10
C GLN A 175 -8.86 9.52 3.45
N TYR A 176 -8.07 9.11 2.47
CA TYR A 176 -6.61 9.06 2.62
C TYR A 176 -5.85 9.47 1.36
N LYS A 177 -4.56 9.75 1.54
CA LYS A 177 -3.58 9.90 0.47
C LYS A 177 -2.64 8.71 0.48
N MET A 178 -2.13 8.33 -0.68
CA MET A 178 -1.24 7.18 -0.79
C MET A 178 -0.12 7.39 -1.82
N TYR A 179 1.09 6.97 -1.46
CA TYR A 179 2.24 6.89 -2.38
C TYR A 179 2.28 5.51 -3.05
N HIS A 180 2.44 5.50 -4.37
CA HIS A 180 2.58 4.26 -5.14
C HIS A 180 3.14 4.50 -6.55
N GLY A 181 3.66 3.44 -7.16
CA GLY A 181 3.85 3.39 -8.61
C GLY A 181 2.49 3.33 -9.31
N HIS A 182 2.27 4.14 -10.35
CA HIS A 182 1.00 4.18 -11.07
C HIS A 182 1.13 4.68 -12.50
N GLY A 183 0.02 4.56 -13.24
CA GLY A 183 -0.09 4.99 -14.62
C GLY A 183 0.22 3.88 -15.60
N LYS A 184 0.44 4.28 -16.85
CA LYS A 184 0.79 3.37 -17.94
C LYS A 184 2.27 3.53 -18.28
N GLU A 185 2.93 2.43 -18.58
CA GLU A 185 4.36 2.41 -18.90
C GLU A 185 4.68 3.31 -20.09
N GLU A 186 3.84 3.29 -21.13
CA GLU A 186 4.01 4.14 -22.32
C GLU A 186 3.89 5.65 -22.02
N LYS A 187 3.22 6.02 -20.92
CA LYS A 187 3.08 7.41 -20.49
C LYS A 187 4.22 7.88 -19.58
N GLY A 188 5.06 6.96 -19.10
CA GLY A 188 6.15 7.26 -18.18
C GLY A 188 5.69 8.00 -16.93
N THR A 189 4.45 7.75 -16.47
CA THR A 189 3.88 8.44 -15.30
C THR A 189 4.74 8.16 -14.07
N PRO A 190 5.24 9.20 -13.37
CA PRO A 190 6.08 8.99 -12.20
C PRO A 190 5.24 8.46 -11.03
N ALA A 191 5.86 7.64 -10.18
CA ALA A 191 5.33 7.33 -8.87
C ALA A 191 5.10 8.62 -8.09
N SER A 192 3.93 8.73 -7.45
CA SER A 192 3.53 9.94 -6.73
C SER A 192 2.49 9.62 -5.67
N VAL A 193 2.21 10.62 -4.83
CA VAL A 193 1.04 10.63 -3.95
C VAL A 193 -0.22 10.89 -4.78
N THR A 194 -1.26 10.10 -4.53
CA THR A 194 -2.62 10.34 -5.03
C THR A 194 -3.57 10.64 -3.87
N THR A 195 -4.67 11.36 -4.16
CA THR A 195 -5.53 12.01 -3.14
C THR A 195 -7.02 11.68 -3.26
N LYS A 196 -7.37 10.68 -4.07
CA LYS A 196 -8.77 10.41 -4.49
C LYS A 196 -9.40 9.20 -3.80
N GLN A 197 -8.97 8.88 -2.58
CA GLN A 197 -9.40 7.69 -1.87
C GLN A 197 -10.41 8.13 -0.80
N TYR A 198 -11.68 8.15 -1.16
CA TYR A 198 -12.77 8.63 -0.30
C TYR A 198 -13.65 7.47 0.16
N PHE A 199 -14.10 7.51 1.42
CA PHE A 199 -15.08 6.57 1.95
C PHE A 199 -16.42 6.72 1.23
N GLU A 200 -16.90 7.95 1.11
CA GLU A 200 -18.01 8.32 0.23
C GLU A 200 -17.47 9.17 -0.91
N PHE A 201 -17.54 8.67 -2.14
CA PHE A 201 -16.95 9.37 -3.27
C PHE A 201 -17.74 10.64 -3.60
N PRO A 202 -17.10 11.82 -3.71
CA PRO A 202 -17.81 13.05 -3.99
C PRO A 202 -18.60 12.96 -5.30
N ALA A 203 -19.89 13.28 -5.28
CA ALA A 203 -20.76 13.26 -6.47
C ALA A 203 -20.18 14.11 -7.62
N SER A 204 -19.52 15.23 -7.28
CA SER A 204 -18.83 16.12 -8.23
C SER A 204 -17.69 15.44 -9.00
N MET A 205 -17.12 14.36 -8.49
CA MET A 205 -16.02 13.60 -9.10
C MET A 205 -16.49 12.30 -9.79
N SER A 206 -17.78 11.95 -9.67
CA SER A 206 -18.35 10.66 -10.10
C SER A 206 -18.67 10.56 -11.61
N ARG A 207 -18.16 11.46 -12.46
CA ARG A 207 -18.45 11.50 -13.91
C ARG A 207 -18.08 10.22 -14.67
N SER A 208 -17.29 9.33 -14.07
CA SER A 208 -16.78 8.10 -14.69
C SER A 208 -17.43 6.82 -14.14
N GLY A 209 -18.53 6.94 -13.38
CA GLY A 209 -19.21 5.82 -12.75
C GLY A 209 -18.89 5.67 -11.25
N PRO A 210 -19.46 4.65 -10.59
CA PRO A 210 -19.32 4.44 -9.16
C PRO A 210 -17.89 4.04 -8.78
N TYR A 211 -17.41 4.61 -7.67
CA TYR A 211 -16.11 4.29 -7.08
C TYR A 211 -16.32 3.47 -5.81
N PRO A 212 -15.50 2.43 -5.58
CA PRO A 212 -15.53 1.69 -4.34
C PRO A 212 -15.10 2.55 -3.15
N PRO A 213 -15.78 2.43 -2.00
CA PRO A 213 -15.39 3.08 -0.75
C PRO A 213 -13.91 2.83 -0.45
N LEU A 214 -13.16 3.91 -0.23
CA LEU A 214 -11.73 3.90 0.07
C LEU A 214 -10.85 3.19 -0.98
N GLY A 215 -11.40 2.91 -2.16
CA GLY A 215 -10.71 2.16 -3.21
C GLY A 215 -9.90 3.03 -4.17
N TYR A 216 -9.46 2.40 -5.26
CA TYR A 216 -8.63 3.02 -6.28
C TYR A 216 -9.18 2.77 -7.69
N TRP A 217 -9.78 3.79 -8.30
CA TRP A 217 -10.56 3.67 -9.54
C TRP A 217 -11.64 2.60 -9.39
N SER A 218 -11.65 1.57 -10.23
CA SER A 218 -12.58 0.44 -10.16
C SER A 218 -12.10 -0.71 -9.26
N GLN A 219 -11.13 -0.46 -8.36
CA GLN A 219 -10.54 -1.49 -7.51
C GLN A 219 -10.92 -1.27 -6.04
N ARG A 220 -11.45 -2.33 -5.43
CA ARG A 220 -11.80 -2.42 -4.01
C ARG A 220 -10.54 -2.53 -3.17
N ILE A 221 -10.55 -1.94 -1.97
CA ILE A 221 -9.54 -2.27 -0.96
C ILE A 221 -9.85 -3.68 -0.43
N VAL A 222 -8.87 -4.58 -0.47
CA VAL A 222 -9.07 -6.00 -0.13
C VAL A 222 -8.18 -6.49 1.00
N ALA A 223 -7.19 -5.67 1.38
CA ALA A 223 -6.41 -5.91 2.57
C ALA A 223 -5.75 -4.62 3.06
N VAL A 224 -5.49 -4.58 4.36
CA VAL A 224 -4.71 -3.55 5.05
C VAL A 224 -3.61 -4.23 5.85
N GLY A 225 -2.44 -3.62 5.91
CA GLY A 225 -1.30 -4.03 6.74
C GLY A 225 -0.59 -2.80 7.28
N THR A 226 0.41 -3.01 8.12
CA THR A 226 1.17 -1.89 8.73
C THR A 226 2.64 -2.00 8.35
N LEU A 227 3.25 -0.94 7.82
CA LEU A 227 4.65 -0.95 7.35
C LEU A 227 5.62 -1.34 8.45
N LEU A 228 5.39 -0.82 9.65
CA LEU A 228 6.05 -1.26 10.88
C LEU A 228 4.97 -1.80 11.84
N PRO A 229 5.27 -2.85 12.62
CA PRO A 229 4.34 -3.32 13.63
C PRO A 229 4.02 -2.18 14.60
N PRO A 230 2.78 -2.12 15.14
CA PRO A 230 2.48 -1.21 16.23
C PRO A 230 3.47 -1.48 17.36
N VAL A 231 3.95 -0.41 18.01
CA VAL A 231 4.79 -0.57 19.20
C VAL A 231 3.89 -1.22 20.25
N THR A 232 4.09 -2.51 20.50
CA THR A 232 3.54 -3.13 21.70
C THR A 232 4.24 -2.42 22.86
N SER A 233 3.51 -1.62 23.63
CA SER A 233 3.98 -1.33 24.97
C SER A 233 4.17 -2.68 25.63
N ALA A 234 5.40 -2.99 26.03
CA ALA A 234 5.63 -4.12 26.91
C ALA A 234 4.62 -4.02 28.07
N PRO A 235 4.04 -5.13 28.55
CA PRO A 235 3.31 -5.08 29.80
C PRO A 235 4.26 -4.44 30.83
N VAL A 236 3.82 -3.33 31.42
CA VAL A 236 4.50 -2.73 32.56
C VAL A 236 4.55 -3.83 33.63
N PRO A 237 5.75 -4.21 34.13
CA PRO A 237 5.85 -5.22 35.18
C PRO A 237 5.14 -4.77 36.47
#